data_AF-A0A439TYJ3-F1
#
_entry.id   AF-A0A439TYJ3-F1
#
_cell.length_a   1.000
_cell.length_b   1.000
_cell.length_c   1.000
_cell.angle_alpha   90.00
_cell.angle_beta   90.00
_cell.angle_gamma   90.00
#
_symmetry.space_group_name_H-M   'P 1'
#
loop_
_entity.id
_entity.type
_entity.pdbx_description
1 polymer ?
#
loop_
_entity_poly.entity_id
_entity_poly.type
_entity_poly.pdbx_seq_one_letter_code
_entity_poly.pdbx_strand_id
1 'polypeptide(L)' 'MKAIVNFVLHIVGGLFLLAAFLQWITYDYPDVNPFAPGPIFAPGMISQMFNWLFVVFLGTVGCVMIGFARRSRQK' A
#
# COMPACT_ATOMS: atom_id res chain seq x y z
N MET A 1 6.87 28.36 -4.61
CA MET A 1 6.76 27.10 -5.38
C MET A 1 7.18 25.86 -4.59
N LYS A 2 8.41 25.76 -4.08
CA LYS A 2 8.90 24.55 -3.37
C LYS A 2 8.02 24.11 -2.18
N ALA A 3 7.52 25.07 -1.39
CA ALA A 3 6.60 24.78 -0.28
C ALA A 3 5.26 24.18 -0.74
N ILE A 4 4.68 24.68 -1.83
CA ILE A 4 3.42 24.18 -2.40
C ILE A 4 3.62 22.75 -2.92
N VAL A 5 4.70 22.50 -3.66
CA VAL A 5 5.05 21.16 -4.16
C VAL A 5 5.20 20.18 -2.99
N ASN A 6 5.91 20.56 -1.94
CA ASN A 6 6.09 19.71 -0.76
C ASN A 6 4.77 19.44 -0.04
N PHE A 7 3.90 20.44 0.07
CA PHE A 7 2.58 20.29 0.68
C PHE A 7 1.71 19.30 -0.12
N VAL A 8 1.67 19.45 -1.45
CA VAL A 8 0.95 18.53 -2.35
C VAL A 8 1.49 17.11 -2.22
N LEU A 9 2.81 16.92 -2.19
CA LEU A 9 3.41 15.59 -2.03
C LEU A 9 3.04 14.92 -0.71
N HIS A 10 2.93 15.67 0.40
CA HIS A 10 2.48 15.11 1.67
C HIS A 10 1.01 14.71 1.62
N ILE A 11 0.14 15.54 1.05
CA ILE A 11 -1.29 15.22 0.92
C ILE A 11 -1.47 13.99 0.04
N VAL A 12 -0.93 14.02 -1.17
CA VAL A 12 -1.11 12.91 -2.12
C VAL A 12 -0.47 11.63 -1.57
N GLY A 13 0.72 11.71 -0.99
CA GLY A 13 1.35 10.55 -0.35
C GLY A 13 0.52 10.00 0.82
N GLY A 14 -0.08 10.88 1.61
CA GLY A 14 -1.01 10.50 2.68
C GLY A 14 -2.27 9.81 2.16
N LEU A 15 -2.83 10.28 1.04
CA LEU A 15 -3.97 9.64 0.37
C LEU A 15 -3.60 8.23 -0.13
N PHE A 16 -2.39 8.02 -0.66
CA PHE A 16 -1.91 6.69 -1.04
C PHE A 16 -1.78 5.75 0.16
N LEU A 17 -1.28 6.24 1.30
CA LEU A 17 -1.23 5.45 2.54
C LEU A 17 -2.62 5.11 3.06
N LEU A 18 -3.55 6.07 3.03
CA LEU A 18 -4.95 5.82 3.40
C LEU A 18 -5.59 4.80 2.47
N ALA A 19 -5.38 4.92 1.16
CA ALA A 19 -5.88 3.96 0.17
C ALA A 19 -5.29 2.56 0.39
N ALA A 20 -3.98 2.45 0.69
CA ALA A 20 -3.35 1.18 1.03
C ALA A 20 -3.98 0.55 2.27
N PHE A 21 -4.20 1.35 3.32
CA PHE A 21 -4.84 0.89 4.55
C PHE A 21 -6.28 0.45 4.31
N LEU A 22 -7.08 1.25 3.58
CA LEU A 22 -8.46 0.89 3.24
C LEU A 22 -8.49 -0.40 2.41
N GLN A 23 -7.67 -0.50 1.37
CA GLN A 23 -7.56 -1.71 0.55
C GLN A 23 -7.20 -2.94 1.38
N TRP A 24 -6.33 -2.79 2.37
CA TRP A 24 -5.96 -3.88 3.27
C TRP A 24 -7.15 -4.32 4.14
N ILE A 25 -7.84 -3.39 4.79
CA ILE A 25 -8.90 -3.75 5.75
C ILE A 25 -10.22 -4.15 5.10
N THR A 26 -10.50 -3.70 3.88
CA THR A 26 -11.74 -4.01 3.17
C THR A 26 -11.64 -5.25 2.28
N TYR A 27 -10.44 -5.79 2.10
CA TYR A 27 -10.27 -7.00 1.29
C TYR A 27 -10.71 -8.23 2.06
N ASP A 28 -11.58 -9.03 1.45
CA ASP A 28 -12.04 -10.29 2.00
C ASP A 28 -10.96 -11.36 1.79
N TYR A 29 -10.16 -11.60 2.84
CA TYR A 29 -9.09 -12.58 2.80
C TYR A 29 -9.67 -13.99 2.94
N PRO A 30 -9.35 -14.92 2.03
CA PRO A 30 -9.78 -16.29 2.18
C PRO A 30 -9.17 -16.89 3.46
N ASP A 31 -9.95 -17.73 4.16
CA ASP A 31 -9.50 -18.49 5.34
C ASP A 31 -8.54 -19.63 4.91
N VAL A 32 -7.34 -19.26 4.44
CA VAL A 32 -6.31 -20.20 4.03
C VAL A 32 -5.43 -20.50 5.23
N ASN A 33 -5.45 -21.74 5.72
CA ASN A 33 -4.51 -22.20 6.72
C ASN A 33 -3.22 -22.68 6.03
N PRO A 34 -2.07 -21.99 6.20
CA PRO A 34 -0.81 -22.37 5.55
C PRO A 34 -0.23 -23.70 6.06
N PHE A 35 -0.76 -24.24 7.16
CA PHE A 35 -0.36 -25.52 7.75
C PHE A 35 -1.39 -26.64 7.51
N ALA A 36 -2.53 -26.34 6.90
CA ALA A 36 -3.49 -27.37 6.53
C ALA A 36 -3.01 -28.12 5.27
N PRO A 37 -3.09 -29.46 5.23
CA PRO A 37 -2.78 -30.22 4.02
C PRO A 37 -3.88 -29.95 2.98
N GLY A 38 -3.60 -29.00 2.08
CA GLY A 38 -4.47 -28.58 0.99
C GLY A 38 -3.62 -28.06 -0.18
N PRO A 39 -4.22 -27.87 -1.37
CA PRO A 39 -3.50 -27.37 -2.53
C PRO A 39 -2.94 -25.98 -2.25
N ILE A 40 -1.64 -25.79 -2.53
CA ILE A 40 -0.90 -24.51 -2.48
C ILE A 40 -1.52 -23.45 -3.41
N PHE A 41 -2.45 -23.85 -4.27
CA PHE A 41 -3.21 -23.02 -5.20
C PHE A 41 -4.72 -23.13 -4.93
N ALA A 42 -5.13 -22.95 -3.68
CA ALA A 42 -6.54 -22.90 -3.33
C ALA A 42 -7.23 -21.69 -4.02
N PRO A 43 -8.53 -21.79 -4.34
CA PRO A 43 -9.30 -20.67 -4.86
C PRO A 43 -9.16 -19.44 -3.94
N GLY A 44 -8.87 -18.28 -4.54
CA GLY A 44 -8.68 -17.03 -3.79
C GLY A 44 -7.23 -16.69 -3.44
N MET A 45 -6.29 -17.65 -3.42
CA MET A 45 -4.88 -17.37 -3.07
C MET A 45 -4.20 -16.41 -4.06
N ILE A 46 -4.47 -16.56 -5.36
CA ILE A 46 -3.95 -15.65 -6.40
C ILE A 46 -4.51 -14.24 -6.21
N SER A 47 -5.81 -14.12 -5.93
CA SER A 47 -6.46 -12.82 -5.68
C SER A 47 -5.85 -12.15 -4.46
N GLN A 48 -5.63 -12.90 -3.38
CA GLN A 48 -4.99 -12.42 -2.16
C GLN A 48 -3.57 -11.92 -2.44
N MET A 49 -2.79 -12.65 -3.23
CA MET A 49 -1.43 -12.23 -3.63
C MET A 49 -1.45 -10.90 -4.37
N PHE A 50 -2.33 -10.76 -5.38
CA PHE A 50 -2.45 -9.50 -6.13
C PHE A 50 -2.92 -8.35 -5.24
N ASN A 51 -3.88 -8.60 -4.35
CA ASN A 51 -4.31 -7.59 -3.39
C ASN A 51 -3.14 -7.12 -2.52
N TRP A 52 -2.33 -8.05 -2.01
CA TRP A 52 -1.16 -7.69 -1.21
C TRP A 52 -0.15 -6.88 -2.03
N LEU A 53 0.17 -7.32 -3.25
CA LEU A 53 1.06 -6.54 -4.13
C LEU A 53 0.53 -5.12 -4.34
N PHE A 54 -0.78 -4.97 -4.50
CA PHE A 54 -1.41 -3.67 -4.67
C PHE A 54 -1.34 -2.80 -3.41
N VAL A 55 -1.64 -3.35 -2.22
CA VAL A 55 -1.48 -2.64 -0.93
C VAL A 55 -0.03 -2.19 -0.73
N VAL A 56 0.95 -3.07 -0.96
CA VAL A 56 2.39 -2.72 -0.83
C VAL A 56 2.78 -1.64 -1.83
N PHE A 57 2.30 -1.73 -3.07
CA PHE A 57 2.56 -0.73 -4.09
C PHE A 57 2.04 0.65 -3.68
N LEU A 58 0.76 0.74 -3.27
CA LEU A 58 0.16 1.99 -2.79
C LEU A 58 0.93 2.55 -1.57
N GLY A 59 1.25 1.68 -0.61
CA GLY A 59 2.02 2.05 0.58
C GLY A 59 3.40 2.60 0.23
N THR A 60 4.10 1.95 -0.70
CA THR A 60 5.43 2.36 -1.15
C THR A 60 5.39 3.71 -1.85
N VAL A 61 4.44 3.91 -2.77
CA VAL A 61 4.25 5.20 -3.46
C VAL A 61 4.00 6.31 -2.44
N GLY A 62 3.09 6.08 -1.48
CA GLY A 62 2.80 7.06 -0.43
C GLY A 62 4.03 7.43 0.41
N CYS A 63 4.76 6.42 0.89
CA CYS A 63 5.99 6.59 1.66
C CYS A 63 7.08 7.34 0.87
N VAL A 64 7.28 7.01 -0.41
CA VAL A 64 8.28 7.65 -1.27
C VAL A 64 7.95 9.13 -1.48
N MET A 65 6.69 9.46 -1.75
CA MET A 65 6.25 10.85 -1.96
C MET A 65 6.48 11.71 -0.71
N ILE A 66 6.07 11.21 0.47
CA ILE A 66 6.30 11.88 1.76
C ILE A 66 7.80 11.98 2.05
N GLY A 67 8.56 10.91 1.82
CA GLY A 67 10.01 10.87 2.00
C GLY A 67 10.74 11.92 1.15
N PHE A 68 10.35 12.06 -0.11
CA PHE A 68 10.91 13.08 -1.01
C PHE A 68 10.59 14.49 -0.53
N ALA A 69 9.35 14.75 -0.11
CA ALA A 69 8.93 16.04 0.41
C ALA A 69 9.62 16.43 1.73
N ARG A 70 9.95 15.45 2.58
CA ARG A 70 10.75 15.65 3.79
C ARG A 70 12.19 16.01 3.46
N ARG A 71 12.81 15.25 2.54
CA ARG A 71 14.21 15.46 2.13
C ARG A 71 14.41 16.81 1.45
N SER A 72 13.44 17.25 0.64
CA SER A 72 13.51 18.54 -0.04
C SER A 72 13.38 19.74 0.91
N ARG A 73 12.79 19.57 2.11
CA ARG A 73 12.69 20.62 3.14
C ARG A 73 14.01 20.82 3.91
N GLN A 74 14.85 19.78 3.99
CA GLN A 74 16.15 19.82 4.67
C GLN A 74 17.29 20.39 3.80
N LYS A 75 17.09 20.47 2.48
CA LYS A 75 18.00 21.11 1.51
C LYS A 75 17.50 22.49 1.15
#